data_AF-A0A0Q4KJE0-F1
#
_entry.id   AF-A0A0Q4KJE0-F1
#
_cell.length_a   1.000
_cell.length_b   1.000
_cell.length_c   1.000
_cell.angle_alpha   90.00
_cell.angle_beta   90.00
_cell.angle_gamma   90.00
#
_symmetry.space_group_name_H-M   'P 1'
#
loop_
_entity.id
_entity.type
_entity.pdbx_description
1 polymer ?
#
loop_
_entity_poly.entity_id
_entity_poly.type
_entity_poly.pdbx_seq_one_letter_code
_entity_poly.pdbx_strand_id
1 'polypeptide(L)'
;MKYREGTIPKTKRDLRDAIIDTLMRAPSRHFPESYDFDGAYYSLRRGVENLRKNFGDAKADQLLDMIRQAKAHHEASDKLGSRLLQDVEMVIADRQPYAYPRELYRWPVDADLPELSEGDLLDRSGDEED
;
A
#
# COMPACT_ATOMS: atom_id res chain seq x y z
N MET A 1 -6.81 17.69 8.57
CA MET A 1 -5.72 16.86 8.03
C MET A 1 -4.40 17.58 8.24
N LYS A 2 -3.53 16.96 9.04
CA LYS A 2 -2.17 17.39 9.30
C LYS A 2 -1.23 16.51 8.47
N TYR A 3 -0.42 17.13 7.63
CA TYR A 3 0.58 16.41 6.83
C TYR A 3 1.82 17.30 6.67
N ARG A 4 2.97 16.67 6.41
CA ARG A 4 4.23 17.38 6.21
C ARG A 4 4.47 17.48 4.70
N GLU A 5 4.45 18.67 4.12
CA GLU A 5 4.61 18.82 2.66
C GLU A 5 5.90 18.17 2.12
N GLY A 6 6.96 18.17 2.92
CA GLY A 6 8.22 17.48 2.62
C GLY A 6 8.17 15.95 2.65
N THR A 7 7.05 15.33 3.07
CA THR A 7 6.89 13.87 3.13
C THR A 7 6.07 13.31 1.97
N ILE A 8 5.68 14.14 0.98
CA ILE A 8 5.08 13.63 -0.24
C ILE A 8 6.18 12.89 -1.03
N PRO A 9 6.01 11.59 -1.30
CA PRO A 9 7.00 10.81 -2.03
C PRO A 9 7.31 11.37 -3.41
N LYS A 10 8.59 11.32 -3.79
CA LYS A 10 9.08 11.75 -5.12
C LYS A 10 9.76 10.63 -5.89
N THR A 11 10.11 9.54 -5.22
CA THR A 11 10.70 8.34 -5.81
C THR A 11 9.88 7.09 -5.43
N LYS A 12 10.01 6.00 -6.20
CA LYS A 12 9.38 4.70 -5.85
C LYS A 12 9.80 4.24 -4.44
N ARG A 13 11.06 4.47 -4.06
CA ARG A 13 11.59 4.15 -2.73
C ARG A 13 10.90 4.95 -1.63
N ASP A 14 10.79 6.28 -1.79
CA ASP A 14 10.10 7.12 -0.80
C ASP A 14 8.64 6.70 -0.63
N LEU A 15 8.00 6.30 -1.73
CA LEU A 15 6.60 5.88 -1.71
C LEU A 15 6.45 4.55 -0.97
N ARG A 16 7.36 3.60 -1.23
CA ARG A 16 7.44 2.32 -0.52
C ARG A 16 7.63 2.53 0.99
N ASP A 17 8.60 3.36 1.37
CA ASP A 17 8.90 3.66 2.78
C ASP A 17 7.68 4.31 3.47
N ALA A 18 6.97 5.22 2.77
CA ALA A 18 5.75 5.83 3.29
C ALA A 18 4.59 4.84 3.44
N ILE A 19 4.48 3.83 2.56
CA ILE A 19 3.47 2.76 2.68
C ILE A 19 3.77 1.90 3.90
N ILE A 20 5.02 1.50 4.09
CA ILE A 20 5.44 0.68 5.25
C ILE A 20 5.15 1.42 6.56
N ASP A 21 5.52 2.70 6.65
CA ASP A 21 5.23 3.51 7.83
C ASP A 21 3.71 3.67 8.07
N THR A 22 2.93 3.88 7.01
CA THR A 22 1.47 3.96 7.11
C THR A 22 0.89 2.63 7.58
N LEU A 23 1.38 1.51 7.08
CA LEU A 23 0.91 0.17 7.43
C LEU A 23 1.14 -0.15 8.92
N MET A 24 2.29 0.25 9.48
CA MET A 24 2.59 0.07 10.90
C MET A 24 1.68 0.88 11.84
N ARG A 25 1.09 1.98 11.36
CA ARG A 25 0.39 2.97 12.20
C ARG A 25 -1.11 3.00 11.99
N ALA A 26 -1.57 2.75 10.78
CA ALA A 26 -2.96 2.88 10.40
C ALA A 26 -3.92 1.98 11.22
N PRO A 27 -3.57 0.71 11.53
CA PRO A 27 -4.44 -0.15 12.35
C PRO A 27 -4.66 0.38 13.77
N SER A 28 -3.61 0.90 14.42
CA SER A 28 -3.69 1.43 15.79
C SER A 28 -4.08 2.90 15.86
N ARG A 29 -4.19 3.58 14.71
CA ARG A 29 -4.39 5.03 14.60
C ARG A 29 -3.34 5.86 15.33
N HIS A 30 -2.17 5.29 15.59
CA HIS A 30 -1.13 5.96 16.36
C HIS A 30 -0.09 6.62 15.44
N PHE A 31 -0.28 7.92 15.20
CA PHE A 31 0.57 8.72 14.32
C PHE A 31 1.41 9.73 15.12
N PRO A 32 2.66 10.03 14.68
CA PRO A 32 3.47 11.08 15.28
C PRO A 32 2.80 12.44 15.17
N GLU A 33 3.12 13.39 16.05
CA GLU A 33 2.50 14.71 16.00
C GLU A 33 2.62 15.41 14.64
N SER A 34 3.66 15.14 13.86
CA SER A 34 3.89 15.83 12.58
C SER A 34 2.88 15.52 11.45
N TYR A 35 2.09 14.45 11.55
CA TYR A 35 1.05 14.10 10.57
C TYR A 35 -0.05 13.23 11.19
N ASP A 36 -1.23 13.18 10.58
CA ASP A 36 -2.34 12.32 11.02
C ASP A 36 -2.64 11.21 10.01
N PHE A 37 -3.60 10.35 10.36
CA PHE A 37 -4.07 9.26 9.50
C PHE A 37 -4.44 9.75 8.08
N ASP A 38 -5.24 10.82 8.00
CA ASP A 38 -5.65 11.38 6.71
C ASP A 38 -4.45 11.94 5.93
N GLY A 39 -3.48 12.54 6.63
CA GLY A 39 -2.26 13.08 6.08
C GLY A 39 -1.33 12.02 5.51
N ALA A 40 -1.26 10.85 6.15
CA ALA A 40 -0.55 9.69 5.63
C ALA A 40 -1.15 9.25 4.28
N TYR A 41 -2.46 8.99 4.25
CA TYR A 41 -3.17 8.59 3.01
C TYR A 41 -3.17 9.66 1.91
N TYR A 42 -3.17 10.93 2.28
CA TYR A 42 -2.97 12.01 1.33
C TYR A 42 -1.56 11.96 0.71
N SER A 43 -0.54 11.80 1.54
CA SER A 43 0.86 11.71 1.09
C SER A 43 1.06 10.53 0.14
N LEU A 44 0.49 9.36 0.44
CA LEU A 44 0.53 8.20 -0.44
C LEU A 44 -0.07 8.50 -1.82
N ARG A 45 -1.30 9.03 -1.87
CA ARG A 45 -1.98 9.35 -3.14
C ARG A 45 -1.20 10.40 -3.94
N ARG A 46 -0.69 11.44 -3.30
CA ARG A 46 0.14 12.46 -3.97
C ARG A 46 1.46 11.88 -4.47
N GLY A 47 2.06 10.94 -3.75
CA GLY A 47 3.24 10.21 -4.20
C GLY A 47 2.98 9.40 -5.46
N VAL A 48 1.86 8.68 -5.54
CA VAL A 48 1.46 7.97 -6.77
C VAL A 48 1.25 8.94 -7.92
N GLU A 49 0.56 10.08 -7.70
CA GLU A 49 0.36 11.09 -8.75
C GLU A 49 1.67 11.71 -9.25
N ASN A 50 2.62 12.00 -8.35
CA ASN A 50 3.95 12.48 -8.74
C ASN A 50 4.69 11.47 -9.64
N LEU A 51 4.47 10.19 -9.40
CA LEU A 51 5.10 9.07 -10.10
C LEU A 51 4.23 8.50 -11.23
N ARG A 52 3.10 9.12 -11.56
CA ARG A 52 2.14 8.61 -12.57
C ARG A 52 2.83 8.32 -13.91
N LYS A 53 3.73 9.20 -14.35
CA LYS A 53 4.52 8.99 -15.58
C LYS A 53 5.41 7.75 -15.53
N ASN A 54 5.90 7.37 -14.35
CA ASN A 54 6.77 6.21 -14.17
C ASN A 54 5.98 4.90 -14.12
N PHE A 55 4.75 4.93 -13.56
CA PHE A 55 3.89 3.75 -13.48
C PHE A 55 3.07 3.51 -14.74
N GLY A 56 2.75 4.58 -15.49
CA GLY A 56 1.71 4.57 -16.50
C GLY A 56 0.32 4.80 -15.89
N ASP A 57 -0.59 5.36 -16.67
CA ASP A 57 -1.89 5.84 -16.16
C ASP A 57 -2.74 4.72 -15.55
N ALA A 58 -2.86 3.58 -16.23
CA ALA A 58 -3.68 2.46 -15.75
C ALA A 58 -3.19 1.92 -14.40
N LYS A 59 -1.87 1.71 -14.26
CA LYS A 59 -1.26 1.23 -13.00
C LYS A 59 -1.36 2.29 -11.90
N ALA A 60 -1.16 3.57 -12.22
CA ALA A 60 -1.33 4.66 -11.27
C ALA A 60 -2.77 4.75 -10.74
N ASP A 61 -3.77 4.64 -11.62
CA ASP A 61 -5.18 4.68 -11.23
C ASP A 61 -5.55 3.50 -10.34
N GLN A 62 -5.04 2.30 -10.65
CA GLN A 62 -5.23 1.12 -9.81
C GLN A 62 -4.58 1.27 -8.43
N LEU A 63 -3.34 1.77 -8.36
CA LEU A 63 -2.65 2.06 -7.09
C LEU A 63 -3.47 3.05 -6.24
N LEU A 64 -4.00 4.11 -6.87
CA LEU A 64 -4.81 5.10 -6.19
C LEU A 64 -6.12 4.51 -5.66
N ASP A 65 -6.78 3.66 -6.43
CA ASP A 65 -8.01 2.99 -5.99
C ASP A 65 -7.76 2.07 -4.80
N MET A 66 -6.70 1.25 -4.86
CA MET A 66 -6.34 0.34 -3.77
C MET A 66 -5.95 1.09 -2.50
N ILE A 67 -5.24 2.21 -2.61
CA ILE A 67 -4.96 3.09 -1.46
C ILE A 67 -6.26 3.68 -0.86
N ARG A 68 -7.25 4.04 -1.68
CA ARG A 68 -8.55 4.53 -1.20
C ARG A 68 -9.33 3.44 -0.48
N GLN A 69 -9.40 2.24 -1.05
CA GLN A 69 -10.03 1.10 -0.40
C GLN A 69 -9.33 0.76 0.92
N ALA A 70 -8.00 0.78 0.94
CA ALA A 70 -7.24 0.50 2.15
C ALA A 70 -7.58 1.48 3.29
N LYS A 71 -7.72 2.76 2.96
CA LYS A 71 -8.17 3.79 3.91
C LYS A 71 -9.54 3.45 4.50
N ALA A 72 -10.51 3.14 3.63
CA ALA A 72 -11.87 2.82 4.04
C ALA A 72 -11.91 1.59 4.97
N HIS A 73 -11.14 0.55 4.66
CA HIS A 73 -11.03 -0.62 5.53
C HIS A 73 -10.37 -0.28 6.89
N HIS A 74 -9.29 0.50 6.92
CA HIS A 74 -8.73 0.96 8.19
C HIS A 74 -9.66 1.91 8.96
N GLU A 75 -10.58 2.63 8.30
CA GLU A 75 -11.67 3.39 8.95
C GLU A 75 -12.71 2.48 9.57
N ALA A 76 -12.99 1.35 8.94
CA ALA A 76 -13.84 0.30 9.48
C ALA A 76 -13.15 -0.64 10.48
N SER A 77 -11.88 -0.39 10.85
CA SER A 77 -11.04 -1.29 11.67
C SER A 77 -10.91 -2.71 11.08
N ASP A 78 -10.93 -2.81 9.75
CA ASP A 78 -10.82 -4.05 9.00
C ASP A 78 -9.37 -4.32 8.57
N LYS A 79 -8.86 -5.52 8.90
CA LYS A 79 -7.51 -6.01 8.58
C LYS A 79 -7.21 -6.00 7.08
N LEU A 80 -8.24 -6.00 6.24
CA LEU A 80 -8.11 -5.90 4.79
C LEU A 80 -7.43 -4.61 4.31
N GLY A 81 -7.50 -3.53 5.11
CA GLY A 81 -6.78 -2.30 4.81
C GLY A 81 -5.26 -2.49 4.78
N SER A 82 -4.72 -3.31 5.69
CA SER A 82 -3.29 -3.61 5.75
C SER A 82 -2.86 -4.53 4.61
N ARG A 83 -3.69 -5.53 4.28
CA ARG A 83 -3.45 -6.45 3.15
C ARG A 83 -3.38 -5.69 1.83
N LEU A 84 -4.29 -4.74 1.61
CA LEU A 84 -4.27 -3.87 0.44
C LEU A 84 -3.00 -3.03 0.36
N LEU A 85 -2.56 -2.42 1.45
CA LEU A 85 -1.31 -1.63 1.44
C LEU A 85 -0.07 -2.48 1.20
N GLN A 86 -0.02 -3.73 1.66
CA GLN A 86 1.04 -4.67 1.30
C GLN A 86 1.05 -5.00 -0.18
N ASP A 87 -0.11 -5.26 -0.77
CA ASP A 87 -0.16 -5.51 -2.22
C ASP A 87 0.29 -4.28 -3.02
N VAL A 88 -0.11 -3.07 -2.58
CA VAL A 88 0.39 -1.81 -3.16
C VAL A 88 1.92 -1.72 -3.03
N GLU A 89 2.48 -2.06 -1.87
CA GLU A 89 3.93 -2.07 -1.61
C GLU A 89 4.68 -3.01 -2.57
N MET A 90 4.17 -4.23 -2.77
CA MET A 90 4.74 -5.23 -3.67
C MET A 90 4.73 -4.73 -5.12
N VAL A 91 3.61 -4.18 -5.59
CA VAL A 91 3.48 -3.68 -6.96
C VAL A 91 4.43 -2.50 -7.21
N ILE A 92 4.62 -1.62 -6.22
CA ILE A 92 5.58 -0.51 -6.33
C ILE A 92 7.02 -1.02 -6.33
N ALA A 93 7.29 -2.12 -5.64
CA ALA A 93 8.57 -2.83 -5.66
C ALA A 93 8.76 -3.69 -6.93
N ASP A 94 7.86 -3.57 -7.92
CA ASP A 94 7.86 -4.35 -9.16
C ASP A 94 7.83 -5.88 -8.87
N ARG A 95 7.00 -6.28 -7.90
CA ARG A 95 6.73 -7.68 -7.51
C ARG A 95 5.24 -8.00 -7.62
N GLN A 96 4.93 -9.26 -7.87
CA GLN A 96 3.55 -9.74 -7.86
C GLN A 96 2.90 -9.50 -6.48
N PRO A 97 1.69 -8.94 -6.41
CA PRO A 97 0.97 -8.80 -5.14
C PRO A 97 0.53 -10.16 -4.60
N TYR A 98 0.34 -10.25 -3.28
CA TYR A 98 -0.16 -11.46 -2.62
C TYR A 98 -1.61 -11.76 -3.02
N ALA A 99 -2.41 -10.71 -3.20
CA ALA A 99 -3.82 -10.78 -3.55
C ALA A 99 -4.61 -11.70 -2.59
N TYR A 100 -4.32 -11.64 -1.28
CA TYR A 100 -4.91 -12.55 -0.28
C TYR A 100 -6.15 -11.95 0.42
N PRO A 101 -7.25 -12.71 0.55
CA PRO A 101 -7.50 -14.03 -0.03
C PRO A 101 -7.71 -13.95 -1.56
N ARG A 102 -7.23 -14.97 -2.28
CA ARG A 102 -7.24 -15.01 -3.77
C ARG A 102 -8.61 -14.80 -4.37
N GLU A 103 -9.67 -15.18 -3.67
CA GLU A 103 -11.06 -15.00 -4.09
C GLU A 103 -11.44 -13.52 -4.29
N LEU A 104 -10.77 -12.61 -3.57
CA LEU A 104 -11.02 -11.19 -3.70
C LEU A 104 -10.21 -10.55 -4.83
N TYR A 105 -9.30 -11.30 -5.49
CA TYR A 105 -8.30 -10.88 -6.49
C TYR A 105 -8.44 -9.41 -6.92
N ARG A 106 -7.96 -8.51 -6.07
CA ARG A 106 -8.15 -7.05 -6.24
C ARG A 106 -7.16 -6.44 -7.22
N TRP A 107 -6.13 -7.23 -7.56
CA TRP A 107 -5.11 -6.94 -8.53
C TRP A 107 -5.21 -7.94 -9.66
N PRO A 108 -5.56 -7.57 -10.91
CA PRO A 108 -5.25 -8.41 -12.06
C PRO A 108 -3.80 -8.93 -11.99
N VAL A 109 -3.61 -10.18 -12.44
CA VAL A 109 -2.27 -10.74 -12.62
C VAL A 109 -1.53 -9.85 -13.62
N ASP A 110 -0.42 -9.27 -13.19
CA ASP A 110 0.45 -8.50 -14.07
C ASP A 110 1.51 -9.47 -14.61
N ALA A 111 1.36 -9.88 -15.87
CA ALA A 111 2.26 -10.83 -16.51
C ALA A 111 3.70 -10.31 -16.66
N ASP A 112 3.90 -8.99 -16.49
CA ASP A 112 5.22 -8.37 -16.53
C ASP A 112 5.96 -8.43 -15.17
N LEU A 113 5.30 -8.89 -14.10
CA LEU A 113 5.90 -9.03 -12.77
C LEU A 113 6.34 -10.48 -12.51
N PRO A 114 7.46 -10.68 -11.77
CA PRO A 114 7.91 -12.01 -11.41
C PRO A 114 6.89 -12.69 -10.47
N GLU A 115 6.64 -13.98 -10.69
CA GLU A 115 5.79 -14.78 -9.79
C GLU A 115 6.33 -14.76 -8.36
N LEU A 116 5.42 -14.83 -7.39
CA LEU A 116 5.78 -14.93 -5.97
C LEU A 116 6.63 -16.18 -5.74
N SER A 117 7.79 -16.02 -5.11
CA SER A 117 8.60 -17.15 -4.70
C SER A 117 8.01 -17.82 -3.46
N GLU A 118 8.35 -19.09 -3.20
CA GLU A 118 7.98 -19.76 -1.94
C GLU A 118 8.48 -18.98 -0.71
N GLY A 119 9.63 -18.29 -0.82
CA GLY A 119 10.15 -17.42 0.24
C GLY A 119 9.26 -16.22 0.55
N ASP A 120 8.63 -15.61 -0.47
CA ASP A 120 7.69 -14.50 -0.26
C ASP A 120 6.41 -14.96 0.45
N LEU A 121 6.03 -16.23 0.30
CA LEU A 121 4.86 -16.84 0.93
C LEU A 121 5.14 -17.32 2.36
N LEU A 122 6.35 -17.83 2.63
CA LEU A 122 6.76 -18.40 3.91
C LEU A 122 6.96 -17.38 5.03
N ASP A 123 7.30 -16.13 4.70
CA ASP A 123 7.35 -15.01 5.67
C ASP A 123 5.99 -14.73 6.34
N ARG A 124 4.92 -15.43 5.92
CA ARG A 124 3.53 -15.16 6.31
C ARG A 124 2.74 -16.31 6.88
N SER A 125 3.22 -17.55 6.76
CA SER A 125 2.59 -18.71 7.42
C SER A 125 2.61 -18.65 8.95
N GLY A 126 3.29 -17.65 9.54
CA GLY A 126 3.32 -17.40 10.98
C GLY A 126 2.27 -16.41 11.52
N ASP A 127 1.50 -15.73 10.66
CA ASP A 127 0.47 -14.76 11.08
C ASP A 127 -0.96 -15.36 11.12
N GLU A 128 -1.08 -16.71 11.02
CA GLU A 128 -2.36 -17.45 11.06
C GLU A 128 -2.59 -18.22 12.39
N GLU A 129 -2.04 -17.75 13.51
CA GLU A 129 -2.51 -18.17 14.85
C GLU A 129 -2.94 -16.96 15.71
N ASP A 130 -4.11 -17.12 16.33
CA ASP A 130 -4.89 -16.25 17.25
C ASP A 130 -5.91 -15.23 16.67
#